data_AF-A0A0X3Y2F7-F1
#
_entry.id   AF-A0A0X3Y2F7-F1
#
_cell.length_a   1.000
_cell.length_b   1.000
_cell.length_c   1.000
_cell.angle_alpha   90.00
_cell.angle_beta   90.00
_cell.angle_gamma   90.00
#
_symmetry.space_group_name_H-M   'P 1'
#
loop_
_entity.id
_entity.type
_entity.pdbx_description
1 polymer ?
#
loop_
_entity_poly.entity_id
_entity_poly.type
_entity_poly.pdbx_seq_one_letter_code
_entity_poly.pdbx_strand_id
1 'polypeptide(L)'
;MKEFKMKAWLKKEKKMVAIIGIDFNYEYIRYTEDGNLFNENYKTVAFKDIELLQFSGAKDKAGQELYEADVIKFNDGIDDIYGLISYDDEDATYRVSYENITEHLSDLEGDFEIVGNIFENPDLNEQLGY
;
A
#
# COMPACT_ATOMS: atom_id res chain seq x y z
N MET A 1 -13.20 12.37 9.32
CA MET A 1 -12.54 11.23 9.99
C MET A 1 -11.92 10.41 8.88
N LYS A 2 -10.59 10.21 8.89
CA LYS A 2 -9.91 9.40 7.89
C LYS A 2 -10.32 7.94 8.10
N GLU A 3 -10.70 7.23 7.04
CA GLU A 3 -11.03 5.81 7.15
C GLU A 3 -9.77 5.03 7.52
N PHE A 4 -9.86 4.15 8.51
CA PHE A 4 -8.78 3.24 8.87
C PHE A 4 -8.98 1.93 8.11
N LYS A 5 -8.08 1.67 7.14
CA LYS A 5 -8.08 0.48 6.29
C LYS A 5 -6.67 -0.07 6.19
N MET A 6 -6.56 -1.39 6.14
CA MET A 6 -5.29 -2.10 6.02
C MET A 6 -5.41 -3.30 5.09
N LYS A 7 -4.33 -3.60 4.40
CA LYS A 7 -4.12 -4.85 3.66
C LYS A 7 -2.89 -5.56 4.21
N ALA A 8 -2.76 -6.83 3.86
CA ALA A 8 -1.56 -7.59 4.21
C ALA A 8 -0.98 -8.29 2.98
N TRP A 9 0.33 -8.20 2.83
CA TRP A 9 1.07 -9.09 1.97
C TRP A 9 1.41 -10.37 2.73
N LEU A 10 0.97 -11.52 2.21
CA LEU A 10 1.31 -12.81 2.79
C LEU A 10 2.65 -13.31 2.20
N LYS A 11 3.71 -13.35 3.01
CA LYS A 11 5.07 -13.63 2.52
C LYS A 11 5.22 -15.01 1.88
N LYS A 12 4.55 -16.01 2.45
CA LYS A 12 4.64 -17.41 2.02
C LYS A 12 3.83 -17.67 0.75
N GLU A 13 2.58 -17.19 0.72
CA GLU A 13 1.68 -17.36 -0.41
C GLU A 13 1.95 -16.38 -1.56
N LYS A 14 2.71 -15.31 -1.29
CA LYS A 14 2.97 -14.20 -2.23
C LYS A 14 1.69 -13.62 -2.81
N LYS A 15 0.79 -13.18 -1.93
CA LYS A 15 -0.47 -12.55 -2.33
C LYS A 15 -0.89 -11.44 -1.39
N MET A 16 -1.59 -10.44 -1.93
CA MET A 16 -2.23 -9.39 -1.16
C MET A 16 -3.61 -9.83 -0.68
N VAL A 17 -3.96 -9.55 0.57
CA VAL A 17 -5.28 -9.86 1.14
C VAL A 17 -5.88 -8.67 1.89
N ALA A 18 -7.20 -8.54 1.82
CA ALA A 18 -7.95 -7.62 2.67
C ALA A 18 -8.05 -8.20 4.09
N ILE A 19 -7.77 -7.36 5.08
CA ILE A 19 -7.83 -7.76 6.49
C ILE A 19 -9.26 -7.57 7.00
N ILE A 20 -9.82 -8.62 7.60
CA ILE A 20 -11.18 -8.60 8.18
C ILE A 20 -11.17 -8.55 9.71
N GLY A 21 -10.00 -8.79 10.32
CA GLY A 21 -9.81 -8.69 11.76
C GLY A 21 -8.34 -8.75 12.14
N ILE A 22 -7.97 -8.09 13.23
CA ILE A 22 -6.61 -8.05 13.77
C ILE A 22 -6.70 -8.41 15.25
N ASP A 23 -5.85 -9.34 15.68
CA ASP A 23 -5.69 -9.69 17.08
C ASP A 23 -4.28 -9.29 17.53
N PHE A 24 -4.18 -8.20 18.28
CA PHE A 24 -2.90 -7.68 18.76
C PHE A 24 -2.31 -8.48 19.93
N ASN A 25 -3.13 -9.21 20.69
CA ASN A 25 -2.63 -9.99 21.82
C ASN A 25 -1.97 -11.29 21.34
N TYR A 26 -2.52 -11.89 20.31
CA TYR A 26 -2.02 -13.12 19.70
C TYR A 26 -1.23 -12.88 18.40
N GLU A 27 -1.07 -11.62 18.01
CA GLU A 27 -0.25 -11.15 16.88
C GLU A 27 -0.57 -11.86 15.55
N TYR A 28 -1.85 -11.88 15.16
CA TYR A 28 -2.27 -12.43 13.87
C TYR A 28 -3.38 -11.59 13.22
N ILE A 29 -3.50 -11.72 11.90
CA ILE A 29 -4.62 -11.19 11.12
C ILE A 29 -5.61 -12.29 10.76
N ARG A 30 -6.85 -11.89 10.47
CA ARG A 30 -7.87 -12.71 9.82
C ARG A 30 -8.13 -12.19 8.41
N TYR A 31 -8.29 -13.09 7.46
CA TYR A 31 -8.68 -12.76 6.09
C TYR A 31 -9.53 -13.87 5.48
N THR A 32 -10.24 -13.60 4.38
CA THR A 32 -10.95 -14.61 3.59
C THR A 32 -10.45 -14.59 2.14
N GLU A 33 -10.59 -15.70 1.43
CA GLU A 33 -10.14 -15.79 0.02
C GLU A 33 -11.02 -14.97 -0.93
N ASP A 34 -12.27 -14.72 -0.56
CA ASP A 34 -13.26 -13.95 -1.33
C ASP A 34 -13.32 -12.47 -0.90
N GLY A 35 -12.53 -12.04 0.08
CA GLY A 35 -12.57 -10.70 0.65
C GLY A 35 -13.87 -10.36 1.41
N ASN A 36 -14.76 -11.32 1.63
CA ASN A 36 -16.01 -11.11 2.33
C ASN A 36 -15.81 -11.00 3.85
N LEU A 37 -15.97 -9.78 4.37
CA LEU A 37 -15.83 -9.43 5.79
C LEU A 37 -16.73 -10.23 6.74
N PHE A 38 -17.83 -10.82 6.23
CA PHE A 38 -18.82 -11.56 7.04
C PHE A 38 -18.72 -13.08 6.89
N ASN A 39 -17.71 -13.57 6.16
CA ASN A 39 -17.54 -15.00 5.96
C ASN A 39 -16.95 -15.66 7.22
N GLU A 40 -17.63 -16.70 7.71
CA GLU A 40 -17.20 -17.47 8.88
C GLU A 40 -15.96 -18.35 8.61
N ASN A 41 -15.68 -18.66 7.34
CA ASN A 41 -14.52 -19.44 6.90
C ASN A 41 -13.27 -18.56 6.69
N TYR A 42 -12.90 -17.80 7.72
CA TYR A 42 -11.68 -17.01 7.70
C TYR A 42 -10.43 -17.86 7.96
N LYS A 43 -9.30 -17.38 7.44
CA LYS A 43 -7.96 -17.90 7.71
C LYS A 43 -7.22 -16.95 8.63
N THR A 44 -6.22 -17.47 9.34
CA THR A 44 -5.33 -16.67 10.19
C THR A 44 -3.90 -16.75 9.72
N VAL A 45 -3.16 -15.65 9.85
CA VAL A 45 -1.72 -15.60 9.57
C VAL A 45 -1.05 -14.72 10.62
N ALA A 46 0.06 -15.20 11.18
CA ALA A 46 0.81 -14.47 12.21
C ALA A 46 1.49 -13.22 11.61
N PHE A 47 1.66 -12.18 12.42
CA PHE A 47 2.29 -10.92 12.01
C PHE A 47 3.70 -11.11 11.42
N LYS A 48 4.47 -12.03 11.98
CA LYS A 48 5.82 -12.36 11.47
C LYS A 48 5.84 -12.83 10.01
N ASP A 49 4.74 -13.41 9.54
CA ASP A 49 4.62 -14.04 8.21
C ASP A 49 3.93 -13.11 7.19
N ILE A 50 3.65 -11.86 7.57
CA ILE A 50 3.01 -10.85 6.71
C ILE A 50 3.78 -9.53 6.72
N GLU A 51 3.45 -8.65 5.77
CA GLU A 51 3.68 -7.21 5.87
C GLU A 51 2.31 -6.51 5.93
N LEU A 52 2.14 -5.58 6.87
CA LEU A 52 0.92 -4.78 7.02
C LEU A 52 1.09 -3.47 6.26
N LEU A 53 0.08 -3.10 5.47
CA LEU A 53 0.11 -1.91 4.62
C LEU A 53 -1.12 -1.06 4.89
N GLN A 54 -0.90 0.18 5.32
CA GLN A 54 -1.98 1.09 5.67
C GLN A 54 -2.48 1.89 4.45
N PHE A 55 -3.79 2.17 4.44
CA PHE A 55 -4.39 3.11 3.50
C PHE A 55 -3.90 4.55 3.76
N SER A 56 -3.35 5.19 2.73
CA SER A 56 -2.81 6.54 2.80
C SER A 56 -3.87 7.62 3.01
N GLY A 57 -5.15 7.33 2.75
CA GLY A 57 -6.21 8.34 2.67
C GLY A 57 -6.46 8.90 1.27
N ALA A 58 -5.48 8.75 0.37
CA ALA A 58 -5.56 9.26 -0.99
C ALA A 58 -6.14 8.22 -1.95
N LYS A 59 -6.73 8.70 -3.05
CA LYS A 59 -7.23 7.88 -4.13
C LYS A 59 -6.74 8.45 -5.45
N ASP A 60 -6.52 7.58 -6.43
CA ASP A 60 -6.24 8.02 -7.79
C ASP A 60 -7.52 8.54 -8.50
N LYS A 61 -7.38 8.93 -9.77
CA LYS A 61 -8.50 9.41 -10.60
C LYS A 61 -9.58 8.35 -10.85
N ALA A 62 -9.22 7.07 -10.82
CA ALA A 62 -10.16 5.95 -10.97
C ALA A 62 -10.89 5.64 -9.64
N GLY A 63 -10.51 6.30 -8.55
CA GLY A 63 -11.06 6.06 -7.21
C GLY A 63 -10.42 4.87 -6.50
N GLN A 64 -9.33 4.31 -7.04
CA GLN A 64 -8.55 3.27 -6.40
C GLN A 64 -7.83 3.85 -5.19
N GLU A 65 -7.92 3.13 -4.07
CA GLU A 65 -7.30 3.50 -2.81
C GLU A 65 -5.80 3.25 -2.84
N LEU A 66 -5.03 4.27 -2.44
CA LEU A 66 -3.58 4.22 -2.37
C LEU A 66 -3.11 3.76 -0.99
N TYR A 67 -2.30 2.71 -0.95
CA TYR A 67 -1.73 2.12 0.26
C TYR A 67 -0.22 2.33 0.31
N GLU A 68 0.38 2.09 1.47
CA GLU A 68 1.84 1.92 1.59
C GLU A 68 2.35 0.85 0.63
N ALA A 69 3.57 1.05 0.13
CA ALA A 69 4.25 0.17 -0.82
C ALA A 69 3.62 0.10 -2.23
N ASP A 70 2.54 0.84 -2.48
CA ASP A 70 2.05 1.08 -3.84
C ASP A 70 3.06 1.94 -4.61
N VAL A 71 3.13 1.69 -5.91
CA VAL A 71 3.89 2.49 -6.87
C VAL A 71 2.89 3.30 -7.68
N ILE A 72 3.08 4.61 -7.68
CA ILE A 72 2.32 5.56 -8.47
C ILE A 72 3.10 5.99 -9.69
N LYS A 73 2.37 6.34 -10.74
CA LYS A 73 2.90 6.99 -11.93
C LYS A 73 2.30 8.39 -12.03
N PHE A 74 3.13 9.41 -12.19
CA PHE A 74 2.70 10.79 -12.35
C PHE A 74 3.64 11.51 -13.32
N ASN A 75 3.20 12.67 -13.83
CA ASN A 75 3.99 13.48 -14.75
C ASN A 75 4.55 14.70 -14.00
N ASP A 76 5.87 14.90 -14.04
CA ASP A 76 6.53 16.01 -13.36
C ASP A 76 6.57 17.31 -14.19
N GLY A 77 5.90 17.30 -15.36
CA GLY A 77 5.93 18.35 -16.36
C GLY A 77 6.93 18.13 -17.50
N ILE A 78 7.81 17.13 -17.37
CA ILE A 78 8.79 16.74 -18.39
C ILE A 78 8.51 15.30 -18.84
N ASP A 79 8.58 14.36 -17.90
CA ASP A 79 8.51 12.93 -18.15
C ASP A 79 7.53 12.23 -17.18
N ASP A 80 7.19 10.99 -17.52
CA ASP A 80 6.43 10.12 -16.62
C ASP A 80 7.37 9.47 -15.60
N ILE A 81 7.12 9.72 -14.31
CA ILE A 81 7.92 9.24 -13.18
C ILE A 81 7.16 8.18 -12.39
N TYR A 82 7.90 7.21 -11.84
CA TYR A 82 7.38 6.20 -10.91
C TYR A 82 7.84 6.50 -9.49
N GLY A 83 6.90 6.58 -8.56
CA GLY A 83 7.16 6.90 -7.16
C GLY A 83 6.60 5.86 -6.20
N LEU A 84 7.37 5.54 -5.15
CA LEU A 84 6.98 4.59 -4.11
C LEU A 84 6.35 5.31 -2.93
N ILE A 85 5.21 4.81 -2.47
CA ILE A 85 4.52 5.34 -1.29
C ILE A 85 5.08 4.74 -0.01
N SER A 86 5.38 5.61 0.95
CA SER A 86 5.79 5.25 2.31
C SER A 86 5.20 6.19 3.35
N TYR A 87 5.12 5.74 4.59
CA TYR A 87 4.80 6.59 5.74
C TYR A 87 6.10 7.09 6.38
N ASP A 88 6.15 8.37 6.68
CA ASP A 88 7.25 9.00 7.38
C ASP A 88 6.88 9.21 8.85
N ASP A 89 7.62 8.54 9.74
CA ASP A 89 7.39 8.60 11.18
C ASP A 89 7.84 9.94 11.80
N GLU A 90 8.81 10.64 11.19
CA GLU A 90 9.33 11.91 11.72
C GLU A 90 8.32 13.04 11.48
N ASP A 91 7.78 13.11 10.26
CA ASP A 91 6.80 14.12 9.85
C ASP A 91 5.34 13.65 10.01
N ALA A 92 5.14 12.40 10.44
CA ALA A 92 3.84 11.76 10.64
C ALA A 92 2.91 11.85 9.41
N THR A 93 3.47 11.70 8.21
CA THR A 93 2.78 11.92 6.93
C THR A 93 3.19 10.93 5.85
N TYR A 94 2.37 10.79 4.81
CA TYR A 94 2.73 9.96 3.66
C TYR A 94 3.63 10.73 2.70
N ARG A 95 4.60 10.02 2.14
CA ARG A 95 5.57 10.54 1.18
C ARG A 95 5.61 9.67 -0.06
N VAL A 96 6.04 10.27 -1.16
CA VAL A 96 6.42 9.58 -2.40
C VAL A 96 7.94 9.65 -2.51
N SER A 97 8.59 8.57 -2.95
CA SER A 97 10.03 8.54 -3.22
C SER A 97 10.31 8.06 -4.64
N TYR A 98 11.15 8.79 -5.37
CA TYR A 98 11.52 8.55 -6.77
C TYR A 98 12.85 9.25 -7.08
N GLU A 99 13.72 8.68 -7.91
CA GLU A 99 14.94 9.36 -8.43
C GLU A 99 15.80 10.10 -7.37
N ASN A 100 15.91 9.56 -6.15
CA ASN A 100 16.58 10.19 -4.99
C ASN A 100 15.89 11.46 -4.43
N ILE A 101 14.67 11.72 -4.84
CA ILE A 101 13.76 12.75 -4.33
C ILE A 101 12.75 12.08 -3.40
N THR A 102 12.39 12.79 -2.34
CA THR A 102 11.29 12.41 -1.45
C THR A 102 10.45 13.65 -1.17
N GLU A 103 9.16 13.57 -1.47
CA GLU A 103 8.21 14.68 -1.32
C GLU A 103 6.96 14.22 -0.56
N HIS A 104 6.20 15.16 -0.01
CA HIS A 104 4.94 14.83 0.66
C HIS A 104 3.90 14.41 -0.38
N LEU A 105 3.14 13.35 -0.10
CA LEU A 105 2.08 12.88 -0.98
C LEU A 105 1.01 13.96 -1.24
N SER A 106 0.81 14.88 -0.29
CA SER A 106 -0.12 16.01 -0.44
C SER A 106 0.26 16.97 -1.56
N ASP A 107 1.54 17.04 -1.93
CA ASP A 107 2.02 17.93 -2.99
C ASP A 107 1.69 17.38 -4.38
N LEU A 108 1.35 16.09 -4.48
CA LEU A 108 0.94 15.39 -5.70
C LEU A 108 -0.59 15.21 -5.82
N GLU A 109 -1.39 15.95 -5.05
CA GLU A 109 -2.83 15.70 -4.93
C GLU A 109 -3.57 15.67 -6.29
N GLY A 110 -4.01 14.45 -6.67
CA GLY A 110 -5.02 14.22 -7.70
C GLY A 110 -4.52 13.93 -9.11
N ASP A 111 -3.20 13.92 -9.35
CA ASP A 111 -2.63 13.66 -10.68
C ASP A 111 -1.62 12.51 -10.72
N PHE A 112 -2.05 11.34 -10.25
CA PHE A 112 -1.30 10.10 -10.38
C PHE A 112 -2.21 8.91 -10.72
N GLU A 113 -1.59 7.85 -11.22
CA GLU A 113 -2.19 6.53 -11.46
C GLU A 113 -1.48 5.50 -10.60
N ILE A 114 -2.23 4.60 -9.95
CA ILE A 114 -1.64 3.47 -9.23
C ILE A 114 -1.31 2.37 -10.23
N VAL A 115 -0.03 2.05 -10.40
CA VAL A 115 0.42 1.07 -11.42
C VAL A 115 0.73 -0.30 -10.85
N GLY A 116 0.76 -0.45 -9.52
CA GLY A 116 1.02 -1.71 -8.84
C GLY A 116 1.61 -1.49 -7.46
N ASN A 117 2.24 -2.53 -6.89
CA ASN A 117 2.98 -2.44 -5.64
C ASN A 117 4.26 -3.27 -5.70
N ILE A 118 5.24 -2.95 -4.86
CA ILE A 118 6.56 -3.61 -4.88
C ILE A 118 6.52 -5.11 -4.49
N PHE A 119 5.43 -5.60 -3.92
CA PHE A 119 5.29 -7.00 -3.54
C PHE A 119 4.77 -7.86 -4.69
N GLU A 120 3.70 -7.43 -5.35
CA GLU A 120 3.05 -8.14 -6.47
C GLU A 120 3.74 -7.84 -7.82
N ASN A 121 4.40 -6.70 -7.93
CA ASN A 121 5.05 -6.22 -9.15
C ASN A 121 6.53 -5.89 -8.86
N PRO A 122 7.38 -6.91 -8.60
CA PRO A 122 8.78 -6.67 -8.24
C PRO A 122 9.56 -5.90 -9.33
N ASP A 123 9.17 -6.03 -10.60
CA ASP A 123 9.79 -5.32 -11.73
C ASP A 123 9.60 -3.78 -11.63
N LEU A 124 8.58 -3.30 -10.89
CA LEU A 124 8.41 -1.86 -10.65
C LEU A 124 9.52 -1.28 -9.78
N ASN A 125 10.21 -2.10 -8.99
CA ASN A 125 11.32 -1.63 -8.17
C ASN A 125 12.48 -1.11 -9.02
N GLU A 126 12.69 -1.66 -10.22
CA GLU A 126 13.71 -1.20 -11.16
C GLU A 126 13.38 0.17 -11.77
N GLN A 127 12.11 0.58 -11.74
CA GLN A 127 11.65 1.87 -12.29
C GLN A 127 11.81 3.04 -11.31
N LEU A 128 12.04 2.78 -10.02
CA LEU A 128 12.06 3.81 -8.97
C LEU A 128 13.35 4.67 -8.97
N GLY A 129 14.36 4.29 -9.77
CA GLY A 129 15.51 5.14 -10.08
C GLY A 129 16.46 5.42 -8.90
N TYR A 130 16.49 4.55 -7.87
CA TYR A 130 17.47 4.62 -6.78
C TYR A 130 18.90 4.26 -7.23
#